data_AF-A0AAP0SB53-F1
#
_entry.id   AF-A0AAP0SB53-F1
#
_cell.length_a   1.000
_cell.length_b   1.000
_cell.length_c   1.000
_cell.angle_alpha   90.00
_cell.angle_beta   90.00
_cell.angle_gamma   90.00
#
_symmetry.space_group_name_H-M   'P 1'
#
loop_
_entity.id
_entity.type
_entity.pdbx_description
1 polymer ?
#
loop_
_entity_poly.entity_id
_entity_poly.type
_entity_poly.pdbx_seq_one_letter_code
_entity_poly.pdbx_strand_id
1 'polypeptide(L)'
;MRSNQSQLSPPLTVQQLYKSTAVSSNARQLIQSGTIRPIPPKEAALAMNSEGFILLDIRPEWEREKARVSGSLHVPLFVKDIDNSPITLLKKWVHFGYIGLWTGQNFTTTNSEFLQQVEMALPDKDAKVLVACGEGLRSMMAASKLHEGGYRNLGWLAGGFNRAGDSDFPAVEGPEKLQYATIGGASYYFLQLLILLQAVGKDG
;
A
#
# COMPACT_ATOMS: atom_id res chain seq x y z
N MET A 1 -38.08 9.73 -3.86
CA MET A 1 -37.37 8.44 -3.90
C MET A 1 -35.91 8.70 -3.58
N ARG A 2 -35.44 8.34 -2.38
CA ARG A 2 -34.04 8.58 -1.96
C ARG A 2 -33.17 7.50 -2.59
N SER A 3 -32.28 7.92 -3.48
CA SER A 3 -31.26 7.07 -4.11
C SER A 3 -30.40 6.42 -3.03
N ASN A 4 -30.42 5.09 -3.00
CA ASN A 4 -29.59 4.28 -2.13
C ASN A 4 -28.15 4.33 -2.69
N GLN A 5 -27.36 5.32 -2.25
CA GLN A 5 -25.94 5.35 -2.55
C GLN A 5 -25.31 4.12 -1.89
N SER A 6 -24.68 3.25 -2.67
CA SER A 6 -23.85 2.17 -2.13
C SER A 6 -22.74 2.82 -1.31
N GLN A 7 -22.94 2.89 0.01
CA GLN A 7 -21.92 3.35 0.95
C GLN A 7 -20.78 2.33 0.92
N LEU A 8 -19.81 2.55 0.03
CA LEU A 8 -18.45 2.14 0.30
C LEU A 8 -18.09 2.76 1.65
N SER A 9 -17.84 1.92 2.65
CA SER A 9 -17.46 2.38 3.98
C SER A 9 -16.35 3.41 3.85
N PRO A 10 -16.45 4.58 4.51
CA PRO A 10 -15.39 5.57 4.46
C PRO A 10 -14.07 4.94 4.92
N PRO A 11 -12.95 5.24 4.27
CA PRO A 11 -11.68 4.59 4.60
C PRO A 11 -11.28 4.93 6.04
N LEU A 12 -10.72 3.95 6.76
CA LEU A 12 -10.44 4.02 8.20
C LEU A 12 -9.54 5.21 8.58
N THR A 13 -10.01 6.10 9.46
CA THR A 13 -9.21 7.21 10.02
C THR A 13 -7.90 6.69 10.61
N VAL A 14 -6.86 7.54 10.71
CA VAL A 14 -5.59 7.16 11.35
C VAL A 14 -5.82 6.55 12.74
N GLN A 15 -6.69 7.14 13.57
CA GLN A 15 -7.15 6.59 14.85
C GLN A 15 -7.83 5.21 14.77
N GLN A 16 -8.50 4.90 13.67
CA GLN A 16 -9.11 3.59 13.45
C GLN A 16 -8.09 2.58 12.94
N LEU A 17 -7.12 3.00 12.12
CA LEU A 17 -5.97 2.17 11.71
C LEU A 17 -5.15 1.73 12.93
N TYR A 18 -4.96 2.63 13.90
CA TYR A 18 -4.35 2.31 15.19
C TYR A 18 -5.07 1.21 15.97
N LYS A 19 -6.40 1.14 15.88
CA LYS A 19 -7.24 0.19 16.62
C LYS A 19 -7.48 -1.11 15.84
N SER A 20 -7.03 -1.20 14.60
CA SER A 20 -7.28 -2.35 13.72
C SER A 20 -6.60 -3.62 14.22
N THR A 21 -7.39 -4.67 14.47
CA THR A 21 -6.95 -6.01 14.89
C THR A 21 -5.97 -6.67 13.91
N ALA A 22 -5.96 -6.23 12.65
CA ALA A 22 -5.06 -6.73 11.60
C ALA A 22 -3.59 -6.32 11.78
N VAL A 23 -3.30 -5.36 12.66
CA VAL A 23 -1.93 -4.92 12.97
C VAL A 23 -1.39 -5.69 14.18
N SER A 24 -0.15 -6.16 14.13
CA SER A 24 0.49 -6.86 15.27
C SER A 24 0.57 -5.96 16.52
N SER A 25 0.56 -6.57 17.70
CA SER A 25 0.70 -5.85 18.98
C SER A 25 1.98 -5.03 19.05
N ASN A 26 3.09 -5.59 18.54
CA ASN A 26 4.38 -4.90 18.47
C ASN A 26 4.32 -3.64 17.59
N ALA A 27 3.80 -3.77 16.36
CA ALA A 27 3.69 -2.63 15.45
C ALA A 27 2.80 -1.52 16.01
N ARG A 28 1.70 -1.85 16.71
CA ARG A 28 0.88 -0.84 17.40
C ARG A 28 1.64 -0.14 18.51
N GLN A 29 2.37 -0.89 19.33
CA GLN A 29 3.14 -0.33 20.44
C GLN A 29 4.20 0.65 19.93
N LEU A 30 4.92 0.30 18.86
CA LEU A 30 5.96 1.17 18.26
C LEU A 30 5.41 2.49 17.71
N ILE A 31 4.18 2.49 17.20
CA ILE A 31 3.57 3.74 16.71
C ILE A 31 2.96 4.53 17.89
N GLN A 32 2.38 3.85 18.88
CA GLN A 32 1.88 4.48 20.11
C GLN A 32 3.00 5.12 20.95
N SER A 33 4.18 4.51 20.98
CA SER A 33 5.38 5.07 21.62
C SER A 33 6.02 6.20 20.82
N GLY A 34 5.58 6.44 19.58
CA GLY A 34 6.16 7.43 18.67
C GLY A 34 7.48 6.97 18.02
N THR A 35 7.89 5.72 18.21
CA THR A 35 9.08 5.14 17.58
C THR A 35 8.95 5.05 16.06
N ILE A 36 7.73 4.78 15.56
CA ILE A 36 7.40 4.90 14.14
C ILE A 36 6.48 6.11 13.97
N ARG A 37 6.93 7.11 13.20
CA ARG A 37 6.16 8.34 12.97
C ARG A 37 5.06 8.11 11.92
N PRO A 38 3.78 8.40 12.21
CA PRO A 38 2.75 8.45 11.18
C PRO A 38 2.95 9.68 10.30
N ILE A 39 2.98 9.50 8.98
CA ILE A 39 3.08 10.59 7.99
C ILE A 39 1.88 10.49 7.05
N PRO A 40 0.93 11.44 7.08
CA PRO A 40 -0.19 11.43 6.14
C PRO A 40 0.29 11.75 4.72
N PRO A 41 -0.42 11.30 3.66
CA PRO A 41 -0.01 11.56 2.27
C PRO A 41 0.23 13.04 1.95
N LYS A 42 -0.60 13.94 2.49
CA LYS A 42 -0.44 15.39 2.33
C LYS A 42 0.90 15.95 2.82
N GLU A 43 1.55 15.26 3.76
CA GLU A 43 2.87 15.64 4.29
C GLU A 43 4.01 14.85 3.62
N ALA A 44 3.71 13.88 2.75
CA ALA A 44 4.72 12.99 2.18
C ALA A 44 5.75 13.74 1.33
N ALA A 45 5.32 14.67 0.48
CA ALA A 45 6.25 15.51 -0.29
C ALA A 45 7.19 16.34 0.60
N LEU A 46 6.68 16.90 1.71
CA LEU A 46 7.49 17.66 2.67
C LEU A 46 8.47 16.74 3.40
N ALA A 47 8.01 15.57 3.86
CA ALA A 47 8.85 14.58 4.50
C ALA A 47 9.99 14.12 3.58
N MET A 48 9.70 13.87 2.30
CA MET A 48 10.70 13.46 1.32
C MET A 48 11.69 14.58 0.99
N ASN A 49 11.19 15.76 0.60
CA ASN A 49 12.03 16.82 0.05
C ASN A 49 12.76 17.63 1.13
N SER A 50 12.10 17.89 2.26
CA SER A 50 12.63 18.78 3.31
C SER A 50 13.23 18.00 4.48
N GLU A 51 12.57 16.92 4.90
CA GLU A 51 13.06 16.13 6.03
C GLU A 51 14.04 15.02 5.63
N GLY A 52 14.15 14.71 4.33
CA GLY A 52 15.08 13.74 3.78
C GLY A 52 14.62 12.28 3.90
N PHE A 53 13.31 12.04 4.00
CA PHE A 53 12.78 10.67 4.01
C PHE A 53 12.94 10.00 2.65
N ILE A 54 13.52 8.81 2.66
CA ILE A 54 13.58 7.90 1.52
C ILE A 54 12.29 7.09 1.52
N LEU A 55 11.52 7.20 0.44
CA LEU A 55 10.28 6.45 0.28
C LEU A 55 10.60 4.99 -0.11
N LEU A 56 10.16 4.05 0.72
CA LEU A 56 10.20 2.61 0.47
C LEU A 56 8.79 2.12 0.14
N ASP A 57 8.54 1.85 -1.15
CA ASP A 57 7.33 1.19 -1.62
C ASP A 57 7.46 -0.32 -1.38
N ILE A 58 6.52 -0.88 -0.63
CA ILE A 58 6.53 -2.32 -0.32
C ILE A 58 5.38 -3.07 -1.00
N ARG A 59 4.67 -2.40 -1.91
CA ARG A 59 3.59 -3.03 -2.67
C ARG A 59 4.17 -4.11 -3.59
N PRO A 60 3.36 -5.13 -3.90
CA PRO A 60 3.73 -6.08 -4.94
C PRO A 60 3.92 -5.40 -6.31
N GLU A 61 4.70 -6.04 -7.18
CA GLU A 61 5.09 -5.48 -8.49
C GLU A 61 3.91 -4.98 -9.32
N TRP A 62 2.83 -5.77 -9.42
CA TRP A 62 1.66 -5.42 -10.22
C TRP A 62 0.87 -4.20 -9.72
N GLU A 63 1.00 -3.83 -8.44
CA GLU A 63 0.45 -2.57 -7.92
C GLU A 63 1.38 -1.39 -8.28
N ARG A 64 2.70 -1.63 -8.28
CA ARG A 64 3.72 -0.62 -8.59
C ARG A 64 3.77 -0.27 -10.09
N GLU A 65 3.59 -1.26 -10.96
CA GLU A 65 3.56 -1.07 -12.43
C GLU A 65 2.45 -0.11 -12.87
N LYS A 66 1.33 -0.07 -12.15
CA LYS A 66 0.22 0.85 -12.44
C LYS A 66 0.54 2.29 -12.09
N ALA A 67 1.13 2.51 -10.94
CA ALA A 67 1.54 3.83 -10.48
C ALA A 67 2.62 3.71 -9.40
N ARG A 68 3.65 4.55 -9.46
CA ARG A 68 4.74 4.61 -8.48
C ARG A 68 5.26 6.03 -8.31
N VAL A 69 5.81 6.34 -7.15
CA VAL A 69 6.50 7.62 -6.92
C VAL A 69 7.89 7.53 -7.54
N SER A 70 8.27 8.51 -8.35
CA SER A 70 9.59 8.57 -8.98
C SER A 70 10.70 8.61 -7.93
N GLY A 71 11.77 7.85 -8.16
CA GLY A 71 12.90 7.77 -7.22
C GLY A 71 12.63 7.00 -5.93
N SER A 72 11.44 6.43 -5.74
CA SER A 72 11.16 5.55 -4.59
C SER A 72 11.91 4.22 -4.69
N LEU A 73 12.47 3.78 -3.55
CA LEU A 73 12.98 2.41 -3.41
C LEU A 73 11.81 1.44 -3.42
N HIS A 74 12.06 0.22 -3.89
CA HIS A 74 11.03 -0.81 -3.95
C HIS A 74 11.58 -2.15 -3.47
N VAL A 75 10.92 -2.69 -2.45
CA VAL A 75 11.14 -4.05 -1.96
C VAL A 75 9.79 -4.62 -1.54
N PRO A 76 9.20 -5.55 -2.31
CA PRO A 76 7.85 -6.03 -2.04
C PRO A 76 7.81 -6.85 -0.74
N LEU A 77 6.87 -6.52 0.15
CA LEU A 77 6.62 -7.33 1.35
C LEU A 77 5.90 -8.64 1.02
N PHE A 78 5.05 -8.59 -0.01
CA PHE A 78 4.31 -9.73 -0.52
C PHE A 78 4.66 -9.96 -1.98
N VAL A 79 4.95 -11.21 -2.31
CA VAL A 79 5.28 -11.65 -3.66
C VAL A 79 4.28 -12.71 -4.10
N LYS A 80 4.22 -12.96 -5.41
CA LYS A 80 3.31 -13.97 -5.98
C LYS A 80 3.71 -15.36 -5.46
N ASP A 81 2.72 -16.11 -5.01
CA ASP A 81 2.90 -17.50 -4.58
C ASP A 81 2.93 -18.42 -5.81
N ILE A 82 4.13 -18.95 -6.10
CA ILE A 82 4.41 -19.84 -7.24
C ILE A 82 4.20 -21.32 -6.83
N ASP A 83 3.84 -21.63 -5.57
CA ASP A 83 3.59 -23.01 -5.16
C ASP A 83 2.43 -23.61 -5.97
N ASN A 84 2.74 -24.68 -6.72
CA ASN A 84 1.84 -25.38 -7.61
C ASN A 84 1.45 -26.76 -7.06
N SER A 85 1.57 -26.96 -5.74
CA SER A 85 1.09 -28.18 -5.10
C SER A 85 -0.41 -28.42 -5.37
N PRO A 86 -0.88 -29.68 -5.49
CA PRO A 86 -2.28 -29.99 -5.84
C PRO A 86 -3.32 -29.36 -4.88
N ILE A 87 -2.99 -29.26 -3.60
CA ILE A 87 -3.81 -28.60 -2.58
C ILE A 87 -3.83 -27.08 -2.79
N THR A 88 -2.68 -26.49 -3.13
CA THR A 88 -2.54 -25.06 -3.43
C THR A 88 -3.27 -24.70 -4.73
N LEU A 89 -3.29 -25.58 -5.72
CA LEU A 89 -4.09 -25.45 -6.94
C LEU A 89 -5.60 -25.48 -6.65
N LEU A 90 -6.08 -26.39 -5.80
CA LEU A 90 -7.49 -26.41 -5.40
C LEU A 90 -7.89 -25.14 -4.63
N LYS A 91 -7.04 -24.66 -3.71
CA LYS A 91 -7.24 -23.37 -3.02
C LYS A 91 -7.21 -22.19 -3.99
N LYS A 92 -6.27 -22.20 -4.95
CA LYS A 92 -6.18 -21.21 -6.03
C LYS A 92 -7.47 -21.22 -6.86
N TRP A 93 -8.03 -22.36 -7.24
CA TRP A 93 -9.30 -22.42 -7.99
C TRP A 93 -10.50 -21.80 -7.25
N VAL A 94 -10.65 -22.07 -5.95
CA VAL A 94 -11.73 -21.46 -5.13
C VAL A 94 -11.52 -19.95 -4.98
N HIS A 95 -10.27 -19.50 -4.77
CA HIS A 95 -9.94 -18.08 -4.67
C HIS A 95 -10.03 -17.33 -6.01
N PHE A 96 -9.52 -17.91 -7.11
CA PHE A 96 -9.51 -17.34 -8.46
C PHE A 96 -10.87 -17.38 -9.16
N GLY A 97 -11.85 -18.12 -8.63
CA GLY A 97 -13.22 -18.10 -9.12
C GLY A 97 -13.88 -16.74 -8.92
N TYR A 98 -14.86 -16.66 -8.02
CA TYR A 98 -15.68 -15.45 -7.92
C TYR A 98 -14.91 -14.27 -7.29
N ILE A 99 -14.19 -14.46 -6.17
CA ILE A 99 -13.59 -13.35 -5.42
C ILE A 99 -12.32 -12.83 -6.09
N GLY A 100 -11.45 -13.71 -6.57
CA GLY A 100 -10.16 -13.35 -7.18
C GLY A 100 -10.31 -12.71 -8.56
N LEU A 101 -11.26 -13.16 -9.38
CA LEU A 101 -11.58 -12.49 -10.65
C LEU A 101 -12.15 -11.08 -10.42
N TRP A 102 -13.00 -10.91 -9.40
CA TRP A 102 -13.59 -9.61 -9.09
C TRP A 102 -12.61 -8.62 -8.45
N THR A 103 -11.77 -9.07 -7.52
CA THR A 103 -10.85 -8.22 -6.75
C THR A 103 -9.44 -8.13 -7.33
N GLY A 104 -9.08 -9.01 -8.27
CA GLY A 104 -7.73 -9.12 -8.82
C GLY A 104 -6.70 -9.61 -7.80
N GLN A 105 -7.13 -10.26 -6.71
CA GLN A 105 -6.22 -10.79 -5.70
C GLN A 105 -5.39 -11.94 -6.26
N ASN A 106 -4.11 -11.66 -6.50
CA ASN A 106 -3.12 -12.70 -6.72
C ASN A 106 -2.93 -13.50 -5.44
N PHE A 107 -2.72 -14.82 -5.54
CA PHE A 107 -2.27 -15.62 -4.41
C PHE A 107 -0.88 -15.12 -4.02
N THR A 108 -0.75 -14.52 -2.83
CA THR A 108 0.49 -13.90 -2.36
C THR A 108 1.07 -14.65 -1.18
N THR A 109 2.39 -14.77 -1.15
CA THR A 109 3.14 -15.20 0.03
C THR A 109 3.99 -14.04 0.56
N THR A 110 4.40 -14.13 1.83
CA THR A 110 5.29 -13.13 2.42
C THR A 110 6.69 -13.33 1.86
N ASN A 111 7.37 -12.23 1.48
CA ASN A 111 8.76 -12.26 1.06
C ASN A 111 9.67 -12.53 2.27
N SER A 112 10.30 -13.72 2.33
CA SER A 112 11.24 -14.07 3.40
C SER A 112 12.50 -13.22 3.35
N GLU A 113 12.93 -12.82 2.15
CA GLU A 113 14.14 -12.03 1.91
C GLU A 113 13.89 -10.52 2.03
N PHE A 114 12.70 -10.10 2.46
CA PHE A 114 12.32 -8.68 2.53
C PHE A 114 13.35 -7.83 3.28
N LEU A 115 13.74 -8.23 4.49
CA LEU A 115 14.66 -7.44 5.29
C LEU A 115 16.06 -7.39 4.65
N GLN A 116 16.56 -8.53 4.17
CA GLN A 116 17.86 -8.61 3.47
C GLN A 116 17.87 -7.72 2.21
N GLN A 117 16.80 -7.72 1.43
CA GLN A 117 16.68 -6.88 0.24
C GLN A 117 16.64 -5.38 0.58
N VAL A 118 15.94 -5.00 1.65
CA VAL A 118 15.98 -3.61 2.14
C VAL A 118 17.38 -3.24 2.60
N GLU A 119 18.09 -4.13 3.29
CA GLU A 119 19.47 -3.89 3.73
C GLU A 119 20.46 -3.71 2.58
N MET A 120 20.30 -4.48 1.51
CA MET A 120 21.11 -4.30 0.30
C MET A 120 20.81 -2.97 -0.40
N ALA A 121 19.54 -2.57 -0.48
CA ALA A 121 19.12 -1.34 -1.15
C ALA A 121 19.39 -0.08 -0.29
N LEU A 122 19.32 -0.21 1.03
CA LEU A 122 19.50 0.86 2.00
C LEU A 122 20.33 0.38 3.21
N PRO A 123 21.66 0.27 3.07
CA PRO A 123 22.53 -0.25 4.13
C PRO A 123 22.58 0.63 5.38
N ASP A 124 22.35 1.95 5.21
CA ASP A 124 22.36 2.91 6.31
C ASP A 124 21.11 2.76 7.19
N LYS A 125 21.31 2.31 8.43
CA LYS A 125 20.26 2.11 9.44
C LYS A 125 19.79 3.39 10.11
N ASP A 126 20.55 4.49 9.97
CA ASP A 126 20.16 5.82 10.40
C ASP A 126 19.36 6.59 9.33
N ALA A 127 19.29 6.07 8.10
CA ALA A 127 18.50 6.70 7.06
C ALA A 127 17.03 6.83 7.49
N LYS A 128 16.42 7.98 7.17
CA LYS A 128 14.99 8.22 7.39
C LYS A 128 14.20 7.47 6.33
N VAL A 129 13.37 6.50 6.72
CA VAL A 129 12.63 5.65 5.79
C VAL A 129 11.14 5.88 5.94
N LEU A 130 10.47 6.30 4.88
CA LEU A 130 9.02 6.39 4.81
C LEU A 130 8.50 5.11 4.14
N VAL A 131 7.91 4.21 4.91
CA VAL A 131 7.39 2.94 4.40
C VAL A 131 5.95 3.12 3.91
N ALA A 132 5.68 2.76 2.66
CA ALA A 132 4.38 2.96 2.03
C ALA A 132 3.83 1.69 1.36
N CYS A 133 2.54 1.44 1.56
CA CYS A 133 1.78 0.44 0.81
C CYS A 133 0.44 1.02 0.35
N GLY A 134 -0.45 0.17 -0.18
CA GLY A 134 -1.78 0.58 -0.64
C GLY A 134 -2.64 1.29 0.42
N GLU A 135 -2.95 0.62 1.53
CA GLU A 135 -3.88 1.12 2.56
C GLU A 135 -3.18 1.49 3.88
N GLY A 136 -1.86 1.29 3.93
CA GLY A 136 -1.02 1.57 5.08
C GLY A 136 -0.87 0.41 6.09
N LEU A 137 -1.79 -0.56 6.16
CA LEU A 137 -1.68 -1.66 7.15
C LEU A 137 -0.42 -2.53 6.94
N ARG A 138 -0.14 -2.91 5.68
CA ARG A 138 1.06 -3.72 5.35
C ARG A 138 2.37 -2.99 5.68
N SER A 139 2.37 -1.66 5.56
CA SER A 139 3.57 -0.85 5.81
C SER A 139 3.83 -0.60 7.29
N MET A 140 2.80 -0.66 8.16
CA MET A 140 3.01 -0.73 9.61
C MET A 140 3.75 -2.02 9.99
N MET A 141 3.35 -3.15 9.40
CA MET A 141 4.03 -4.44 9.63
C MET A 141 5.47 -4.42 9.12
N ALA A 142 5.70 -3.90 7.91
CA ALA A 142 7.06 -3.77 7.38
C ALA A 142 7.93 -2.82 8.22
N ALA A 143 7.39 -1.67 8.67
CA ALA A 143 8.12 -0.75 9.53
C ALA A 143 8.52 -1.42 10.87
N SER A 144 7.64 -2.24 11.46
CA SER A 144 8.00 -3.06 12.63
C SER A 144 9.16 -4.02 12.35
N LYS A 145 9.15 -4.71 11.19
CA LYS A 145 10.25 -5.59 10.78
C LYS A 145 11.56 -4.83 10.55
N LEU A 146 11.50 -3.63 9.96
CA LEU A 146 12.68 -2.77 9.78
C LEU A 146 13.23 -2.29 11.13
N HIS A 147 12.35 -1.94 12.07
CA HIS A 147 12.76 -1.59 13.42
C HIS A 147 13.49 -2.75 14.12
N GLU A 148 12.93 -3.97 14.03
CA GLU A 148 13.57 -5.20 14.52
C GLU A 148 14.92 -5.46 13.82
N GLY A 149 15.04 -5.09 12.54
CA GLY A 149 16.28 -5.09 11.75
C GLY A 149 17.21 -3.91 12.02
N GLY A 150 16.96 -3.08 13.04
CA GLY A 150 17.85 -2.04 13.52
C GLY A 150 17.70 -0.66 12.86
N TYR A 151 16.72 -0.45 11.97
CA TYR A 151 16.42 0.87 11.43
C TYR A 151 15.77 1.76 12.51
N ARG A 152 16.29 2.98 12.67
CA ARG A 152 15.90 3.86 13.80
C ARG A 152 14.92 4.96 13.41
N ASN A 153 15.02 5.46 12.19
CA ASN A 153 14.27 6.64 11.76
C ASN A 153 13.13 6.24 10.80
N LEU A 154 12.07 5.66 11.36
CA LEU A 154 10.99 5.07 10.58
C LEU A 154 9.74 5.96 10.57
N GLY A 155 9.27 6.24 9.37
CA GLY A 155 7.97 6.81 9.07
C GLY A 155 7.09 5.78 8.38
N TRP A 156 5.77 5.91 8.58
CA TRP A 156 4.79 5.10 7.90
C TRP A 156 3.76 6.00 7.20
N LEU A 157 3.47 5.73 5.92
CA LEU A 157 2.46 6.46 5.15
C LEU A 157 1.04 6.12 5.65
N ALA A 158 0.49 6.99 6.49
CA ALA A 158 -0.75 6.76 7.22
C ALA A 158 -1.96 6.69 6.27
N GLY A 159 -2.50 5.47 6.12
CA GLY A 159 -3.59 5.16 5.20
C GLY A 159 -3.17 4.91 3.75
N GLY A 160 -1.85 4.88 3.49
CA GLY A 160 -1.24 4.41 2.25
C GLY A 160 -1.53 5.27 1.01
N PHE A 161 -1.12 4.74 -0.15
CA PHE A 161 -1.31 5.39 -1.46
C PHE A 161 -2.77 5.58 -1.85
N ASN A 162 -3.70 4.80 -1.30
CA ASN A 162 -5.14 4.93 -1.57
C ASN A 162 -5.72 6.28 -1.12
N ARG A 163 -4.98 7.02 -0.29
CA ARG A 163 -5.34 8.36 0.19
C ARG A 163 -4.51 9.47 -0.46
N ALA A 164 -3.62 9.13 -1.38
CA ALA A 164 -2.78 10.10 -2.06
C ALA A 164 -3.59 10.92 -3.06
N GLY A 165 -3.50 12.23 -2.97
CA GLY A 165 -3.91 13.16 -4.02
C GLY A 165 -2.82 13.38 -5.07
N ASP A 166 -3.17 14.09 -6.14
CA ASP A 166 -2.29 14.32 -7.29
C ASP A 166 -1.03 15.16 -6.94
N SER A 167 -1.06 15.93 -5.86
CA SER A 167 0.04 16.82 -5.41
C SER A 167 0.77 16.36 -4.15
N ASP A 168 0.41 15.18 -3.62
CA ASP A 168 0.93 14.70 -2.33
C ASP A 168 2.35 14.13 -2.46
N PHE A 169 2.80 13.84 -3.69
CA PHE A 169 4.13 13.33 -4.01
C PHE A 169 4.82 14.18 -5.07
N PRO A 170 6.16 14.26 -5.07
CA PRO A 170 6.91 15.14 -5.99
C PRO A 170 6.72 14.79 -7.47
N ALA A 171 6.71 13.50 -7.79
CA ALA A 171 6.50 12.99 -9.14
C ALA A 171 5.96 11.55 -9.08
N VAL A 172 5.01 11.24 -9.97
CA VAL A 172 4.37 9.93 -10.08
C VAL A 172 4.50 9.43 -11.51
N GLU A 173 4.94 8.19 -11.66
CA GLU A 173 5.08 7.46 -12.92
C GLU A 173 4.05 6.35 -13.02
N GLY A 174 3.54 6.10 -14.23
CA GLY A 174 2.65 4.99 -14.53
C GLY A 174 1.37 5.43 -15.24
N PRO A 175 0.61 4.48 -15.80
CA PRO A 175 -0.65 4.78 -16.49
C PRO A 175 -1.79 5.20 -15.55
N GLU A 176 -1.68 4.95 -14.25
CA GLU A 176 -2.75 5.15 -13.27
C GLU A 176 -2.38 6.16 -12.18
N LYS A 177 -3.39 6.57 -11.40
CA LYS A 177 -3.18 7.32 -10.16
C LYS A 177 -2.81 6.38 -9.02
N LEU A 178 -1.94 6.84 -8.10
CA LEU A 178 -1.55 6.09 -6.90
C LEU A 178 -2.75 5.57 -6.09
N GLN A 179 -3.81 6.38 -5.99
CA GLN A 179 -5.05 6.05 -5.28
C GLN A 179 -5.80 4.82 -5.84
N TYR A 180 -5.58 4.48 -7.11
CA TYR A 180 -6.27 3.38 -7.80
C TYR A 180 -5.37 2.18 -8.10
N ALA A 181 -4.06 2.31 -7.85
CA ALA A 181 -3.08 1.30 -8.18
C ALA A 181 -3.28 -0.03 -7.43
N THR A 182 -3.99 -0.02 -6.29
CA THR A 182 -4.34 -1.25 -5.56
C THR A 182 -5.54 -1.99 -6.12
N ILE A 183 -6.32 -1.38 -7.01
CA ILE A 183 -7.56 -1.92 -7.54
C ILE A 183 -7.25 -2.84 -8.72
N GLY A 184 -7.74 -4.08 -8.69
CA GLY A 184 -7.46 -5.10 -9.71
C GLY A 184 -8.68 -5.91 -10.12
N GLY A 185 -8.52 -6.76 -11.14
CA GLY A 185 -9.59 -7.65 -11.61
C GLY A 185 -10.77 -6.89 -12.23
N ALA A 186 -11.97 -7.48 -12.18
CA ALA A 186 -13.18 -6.88 -12.73
C ALA A 186 -13.53 -5.52 -12.07
N SER A 187 -13.14 -5.32 -10.81
CA SER A 187 -13.37 -4.05 -10.10
C SER A 187 -12.65 -2.86 -10.74
N TYR A 188 -11.50 -3.08 -11.37
CA TYR A 188 -10.78 -2.03 -12.09
C TYR A 188 -11.55 -1.54 -13.33
N TYR A 189 -12.09 -2.46 -14.14
CA TYR A 189 -12.91 -2.10 -15.31
C TYR A 189 -14.22 -1.42 -14.90
N PHE A 190 -14.83 -1.87 -13.81
CA PHE A 190 -16.03 -1.23 -13.26
C PHE A 190 -15.74 0.21 -12.80
N LEU A 191 -14.61 0.43 -12.12
CA LEU A 191 -14.18 1.78 -11.73
C LEU A 191 -13.95 2.67 -12.96
N GLN A 192 -13.25 2.17 -13.98
CA GLN A 192 -13.04 2.90 -15.25
C GLN A 192 -14.36 3.31 -15.91
N LEU A 193 -15.35 2.41 -15.95
CA LEU A 193 -16.68 2.71 -16.44
C LEU A 193 -17.37 3.81 -15.61
N LEU A 194 -17.30 3.75 -14.28
CA LEU A 194 -17.88 4.78 -13.42
C LEU A 194 -17.23 6.15 -13.62
N ILE A 195 -15.91 6.20 -13.75
CA ILE A 195 -15.17 7.44 -14.02
C ILE A 195 -15.60 8.03 -15.37
N LEU A 196 -15.73 7.19 -16.40
CA LEU A 196 -16.20 7.61 -17.72
C LEU A 196 -17.63 8.20 -17.65
N LEU A 197 -18.55 7.52 -16.95
CA LEU A 197 -19.93 7.99 -16.78
C LEU A 197 -20.01 9.31 -16.00
N GLN A 198 -19.16 9.49 -14.97
CA GLN A 198 -19.07 10.75 -14.23
C GLN A 198 -18.53 11.89 -15.08
N ALA A 199 -17.55 11.64 -15.94
CA ALA A 199 -17.04 12.65 -16.87
C ALA A 199 -18.13 13.10 -17.85
N VAL A 200 -18.83 12.15 -18.48
CA VAL A 200 -19.92 12.44 -19.43
C VAL A 200 -21.08 13.20 -18.77
N GLY A 201 -21.44 12.87 -17.52
CA GLY A 201 -22.51 13.56 -16.80
C GLY A 201 -22.15 14.94 -16.25
N LYS A 202 -20.88 15.37 -16.36
CA LYS A 202 -20.42 16.69 -15.91
C LYS A 202 -20.41 17.72 -17.04
N ASP A 203 -20.51 17.26 -18.28
CA ASP A 203 -20.46 18.06 -19.51
C ASP A 203 -21.86 18.29 -20.14
N GLY A 204 -22.95 17.92 -19.45
CA GLY A 204 -24.34 18.12 -19.87
C GLY A 204 -25.19 18.78 -18.79
#